data_AF-A0AAV2CKU5-F1
#
_entry.id   AF-A0AAV2CKU5-F1
#
_cell.length_a   1.000
_cell.length_b   1.000
_cell.length_c   1.000
_cell.angle_alpha   90.00
_cell.angle_beta   90.00
_cell.angle_gamma   90.00
#
_symmetry.space_group_name_H-M   'P 1'
#
loop_
_entity.id
_entity.type
_entity.pdbx_description
1 polymer ?
#
loop_
_entity_poly.entity_id
_entity_poly.type
_entity_poly.pdbx_seq_one_letter_code
_entity_poly.pdbx_strand_id
1 'polypeptide(L)'
;MQGWGYAGDMKCCLCDSGLKDRDHLFVHCRVSRQVHVSLFGRVLYIPHVQRWTEEVTWAVLKFKAQTELAEVGRVVWQSWVSNIWRERCRRLYAGKALAVNLLLKLIKSEVECFLGSHRVAHFWG
;
A
#
# COMPACT_ATOMS: atom_id res chain seq x y z
N MET A 1 -29.82 9.99 25.02
CA MET A 1 -29.06 9.22 24.01
C MET A 1 -27.80 10.01 23.66
N GLN A 2 -26.69 9.74 24.35
CA GLN A 2 -25.40 10.34 24.00
C GLN A 2 -24.80 9.54 22.85
N GLY A 3 -24.65 10.19 21.70
CA GLY A 3 -23.96 9.63 20.54
C GLY A 3 -22.51 9.33 20.91
N TRP A 4 -22.00 8.20 20.43
CA TRP A 4 -20.59 7.81 20.55
C TRP A 4 -19.72 8.75 19.69
N GLY A 5 -19.56 9.98 20.15
CA GLY A 5 -18.58 10.93 19.62
C GLY A 5 -17.20 10.58 20.16
N TYR A 6 -16.57 9.53 19.62
CA TYR A 6 -15.14 9.32 19.81
C TYR A 6 -14.40 10.37 18.95
N ALA A 7 -14.32 11.59 19.47
CA ALA A 7 -13.42 12.64 18.99
C ALA A 7 -11.96 12.36 19.43
N GLY A 8 -11.56 11.08 19.44
CA GLY A 8 -10.24 10.61 19.82
C GLY A 8 -9.40 10.32 18.58
N ASP A 9 -8.47 11.22 18.30
CA ASP A 9 -7.58 11.27 17.16
C ASP A 9 -8.26 11.42 15.79
N MET A 10 -8.20 12.62 15.23
CA MET A 10 -8.36 12.81 13.78
C MET A 10 -7.11 12.37 12.99
N LYS A 11 -6.08 11.87 13.68
CA LYS A 11 -4.76 11.55 13.14
C LYS A 11 -4.68 10.15 12.53
N CYS A 12 -4.01 10.00 11.39
CA CYS A 12 -3.79 8.68 10.81
C CYS A 12 -2.90 7.81 11.71
N CYS A 13 -3.38 6.61 12.07
CA CYS A 13 -2.65 5.67 12.93
C CYS A 13 -1.32 5.14 12.35
N LEU A 14 -1.04 5.36 11.06
CA LEU A 14 0.21 4.93 10.45
C LEU A 14 1.35 5.91 10.71
N CYS A 15 1.07 7.22 10.63
CA CYS A 15 2.08 8.26 10.69
C CYS A 15 1.87 9.26 11.84
N ASP A 16 0.79 9.10 12.61
CA ASP A 16 0.36 9.97 13.70
C ASP A 16 0.14 11.43 13.26
N SER A 17 -0.24 11.61 11.99
CA SER A 17 -0.46 12.92 11.35
C SER A 17 -1.55 12.83 10.27
N GLY A 18 -2.12 13.96 9.86
CA GLY A 18 -3.12 14.02 8.77
C GLY A 18 -4.46 13.35 9.10
N LEU A 19 -5.42 13.47 8.17
CA LEU A 19 -6.79 12.99 8.36
C LEU A 19 -6.89 11.46 8.33
N LYS A 20 -7.88 10.91 9.03
CA LYS A 20 -8.27 9.49 8.98
C LYS A 20 -9.14 9.18 7.76
N ASP A 21 -8.67 9.48 6.55
CA ASP A 21 -9.38 9.17 5.31
C ASP A 21 -8.51 8.32 4.36
N ARG A 22 -9.09 7.90 3.23
CA ARG A 22 -8.42 7.04 2.24
C ARG A 22 -7.35 7.78 1.47
N ASP A 23 -7.58 9.05 1.15
CA ASP A 23 -6.64 9.86 0.39
C ASP A 23 -5.36 10.02 1.20
N HIS A 24 -5.49 10.39 2.47
CA HIS A 24 -4.35 10.40 3.37
C HIS A 24 -3.74 9.01 3.52
N LEU A 25 -4.52 7.98 3.84
CA LEU A 25 -3.97 6.64 4.10
C LEU A 25 -3.10 6.09 2.94
N PHE A 26 -3.53 6.28 1.69
CA PHE A 26 -2.85 5.68 0.53
C PHE A 26 -1.98 6.67 -0.26
N VAL A 27 -2.35 7.95 -0.31
CA VAL A 27 -1.65 8.93 -1.16
C VAL A 27 -0.70 9.82 -0.34
N HIS A 28 -1.16 10.36 0.80
CA HIS A 28 -0.41 11.41 1.54
C HIS A 28 0.34 10.91 2.78
N CYS A 29 0.02 9.72 3.29
CA CYS A 29 0.63 9.19 4.50
C CYS A 29 2.10 8.88 4.24
N ARG A 30 3.01 9.52 4.97
CA ARG A 30 4.48 9.32 4.82
C ARG A 30 4.89 7.84 4.86
N VAL A 31 4.27 7.04 5.74
CA VAL A 31 4.58 5.60 5.87
C VAL A 31 4.10 4.85 4.65
N SER A 32 2.84 5.05 4.24
CA SER A 32 2.27 4.40 3.07
C SER A 32 3.02 4.78 1.79
N ARG A 33 3.37 6.06 1.63
CA ARG A 33 4.11 6.57 0.49
C ARG A 33 5.54 6.05 0.46
N GLN A 34 6.22 5.95 1.60
CA GLN A 34 7.54 5.34 1.67
C GLN A 34 7.50 3.88 1.22
N VAL A 35 6.47 3.13 1.65
CA VAL A 35 6.27 1.74 1.21
C VAL A 35 6.00 1.69 -0.29
N HIS A 36 5.08 2.51 -0.79
CA HIS A 36 4.72 2.62 -2.19
C HIS A 36 5.95 2.90 -3.08
N VAL A 37 6.73 3.93 -2.74
CA VAL A 37 7.95 4.29 -3.47
C VAL A 37 9.00 3.19 -3.44
N SER A 38 9.18 2.51 -2.30
CA SER A 38 10.16 1.44 -2.18
C SER A 38 9.79 0.18 -2.97
N LEU A 39 8.50 -0.07 -3.16
CA LEU A 39 7.99 -1.22 -3.93
C LEU A 39 7.97 -0.91 -5.44
N PHE A 40 7.48 0.26 -5.83
CA PHE A 40 7.27 0.61 -7.23
C PHE A 40 8.45 1.30 -7.89
N GLY A 41 9.30 2.01 -7.13
CA GLY A 41 10.37 2.84 -7.70
C GLY A 41 11.43 2.05 -8.49
N ARG A 42 11.49 0.73 -8.32
CA ARG A 42 12.36 -0.16 -9.12
C ARG A 42 11.69 -0.72 -10.37
N VAL A 43 10.37 -0.75 -10.40
CA VAL A 43 9.59 -1.44 -11.44
C VAL A 43 8.93 -0.43 -12.38
N LEU A 44 8.50 0.74 -11.87
CA LEU A 44 7.59 1.65 -12.57
C LEU A 44 7.72 3.12 -12.14
N TYR A 45 7.31 4.01 -13.04
CA TYR A 45 7.02 5.40 -12.70
C TYR A 45 5.78 5.47 -11.79
N ILE A 46 5.90 6.20 -10.69
CA ILE A 46 4.83 6.37 -9.70
C ILE A 46 4.12 7.69 -10.00
N PRO A 47 2.78 7.69 -10.13
CA PRO A 47 2.07 8.92 -10.41
C PRO A 47 2.12 9.86 -9.20
N HIS A 48 2.05 11.15 -9.48
CA HIS A 48 1.85 12.18 -8.46
C HIS A 48 0.37 12.57 -8.48
N VAL A 49 -0.44 11.86 -7.70
CA VAL A 49 -1.89 12.11 -7.57
C VAL A 49 -2.22 12.76 -6.24
N GLN A 50 -3.42 13.33 -6.13
CA GLN A 50 -3.91 13.91 -4.88
C GLN A 50 -5.02 13.08 -4.25
N ARG A 51 -5.70 12.26 -5.05
CA ARG A 51 -6.85 11.46 -4.61
C ARG A 51 -6.58 9.98 -4.81
N TRP A 52 -7.11 9.18 -3.89
CA TRP A 52 -7.07 7.72 -3.99
C TRP A 52 -7.76 7.23 -5.28
N THR A 53 -8.81 7.90 -5.73
CA THR A 53 -9.51 7.54 -6.98
C THR A 53 -8.64 7.72 -8.23
N GLU A 54 -7.77 8.73 -8.24
CA GLU A 54 -6.79 8.96 -9.31
C GLU A 54 -5.72 7.87 -9.29
N GLU A 55 -5.22 7.50 -8.10
CA GLU A 55 -4.26 6.42 -7.86
C GLU A 55 -4.80 5.08 -8.41
N VAL A 56 -6.05 4.75 -8.10
CA VAL A 56 -6.73 3.54 -8.60
C VAL A 56 -6.90 3.59 -10.11
N THR A 57 -7.34 4.73 -10.65
CA THR A 57 -7.54 4.89 -12.10
C THR A 57 -6.23 4.68 -12.85
N TRP A 58 -5.13 5.26 -12.35
CA TRP A 58 -3.80 5.05 -12.88
C TRP A 58 -3.42 3.57 -12.87
N ALA A 59 -3.58 2.87 -11.76
CA ALA A 59 -3.21 1.46 -11.65
C ALA A 59 -4.02 0.57 -12.61
N VAL A 60 -5.33 0.82 -12.74
CA VAL A 60 -6.20 0.10 -13.69
C VAL A 60 -5.73 0.30 -15.12
N LEU A 61 -5.41 1.54 -15.51
CA LEU A 61 -4.93 1.83 -16.86
C LEU A 61 -3.53 1.25 -17.10
N LYS A 62 -2.64 1.36 -16.12
CA LYS A 62 -1.24 0.91 -16.24
C LYS A 62 -1.12 -0.61 -16.30
N PHE A 63 -1.96 -1.34 -15.57
CA PHE A 63 -1.89 -2.79 -15.43
C PHE A 63 -3.00 -3.54 -16.18
N LYS A 64 -3.61 -2.91 -17.18
CA LYS A 64 -4.68 -3.52 -18.00
C LYS A 64 -4.20 -4.67 -18.89
N ALA A 65 -2.95 -4.62 -19.35
CA ALA A 65 -2.42 -5.58 -20.32
C ALA A 65 -2.18 -6.98 -19.72
N GLN A 66 -2.17 -8.00 -20.57
CA GLN A 66 -1.79 -9.38 -20.22
C GLN A 66 -0.29 -9.62 -20.43
N THR A 67 0.54 -8.70 -19.94
CA THR A 67 2.00 -8.83 -19.98
C THR A 67 2.53 -9.21 -18.60
N GLU A 68 3.69 -9.85 -18.55
CA GLU A 68 4.39 -10.21 -17.30
C GLU A 68 4.61 -8.98 -16.41
N LEU A 69 5.06 -7.86 -16.99
CA LEU A 69 5.22 -6.59 -16.26
C LEU A 69 3.89 -6.06 -15.68
N ALA A 70 2.79 -6.18 -16.42
CA ALA A 70 1.48 -5.77 -15.93
C ALA A 70 1.00 -6.70 -14.80
N GLU A 71 1.30 -7.99 -14.87
CA GLU A 71 1.03 -8.95 -13.79
C GLU A 71 1.81 -8.63 -12.53
N VAL A 72 3.13 -8.43 -12.64
CA VAL A 72 3.97 -7.97 -11.52
C VAL A 72 3.41 -6.69 -10.92
N GLY A 73 3.03 -5.72 -11.76
CA GLY A 73 2.42 -4.47 -11.32
C GLY A 73 1.12 -4.68 -10.52
N ARG A 74 0.22 -5.57 -10.97
CA ARG A 74 -1.00 -5.92 -10.24
C ARG A 74 -0.70 -6.52 -8.88
N VAL A 75 0.23 -7.47 -8.82
CA VAL A 75 0.60 -8.17 -7.59
C VAL A 75 1.19 -7.19 -6.58
N VAL A 76 2.18 -6.39 -7.00
CA VAL A 76 2.80 -5.38 -6.14
C VAL A 76 1.76 -4.38 -5.63
N TRP A 77 0.82 -3.94 -6.49
CA TRP A 77 -0.25 -3.01 -6.13
C TRP A 77 -1.21 -3.60 -5.10
N GLN A 78 -1.68 -4.81 -5.34
CA GLN A 78 -2.58 -5.51 -4.45
C GLN A 78 -1.92 -5.76 -3.09
N SER A 79 -0.67 -6.22 -3.08
CA SER A 79 0.08 -6.46 -1.84
C SER A 79 0.36 -5.17 -1.07
N TRP A 80 0.63 -4.04 -1.74
CA TRP A 80 0.75 -2.75 -1.07
C TRP A 80 -0.55 -2.33 -0.40
N VAL A 81 -1.65 -2.27 -1.15
CA VAL A 81 -2.96 -1.82 -0.63
C VAL A 81 -3.43 -2.71 0.52
N SER A 82 -3.33 -4.03 0.35
CA SER A 82 -3.79 -5.00 1.35
C SER A 82 -2.98 -4.89 2.64
N ASN A 83 -1.65 -4.79 2.56
CA ASN A 83 -0.79 -4.72 3.73
C ASN A 83 -0.88 -3.37 4.47
N ILE A 84 -1.04 -2.25 3.76
CA ILE A 84 -1.31 -0.96 4.40
C ILE A 84 -2.63 -1.00 5.18
N TRP A 85 -3.66 -1.58 4.59
CA TRP A 85 -4.94 -1.76 5.28
C TRP A 85 -4.83 -2.69 6.49
N ARG A 86 -4.13 -3.82 6.35
CA ARG A 86 -3.87 -4.76 7.45
C ARG A 86 -3.09 -4.11 8.59
N GLU A 87 -2.06 -3.31 8.28
CA GLU A 87 -1.28 -2.58 9.27
C GLU A 87 -2.14 -1.53 10.00
N ARG A 88 -2.99 -0.80 9.29
CA ARG A 88 -3.99 0.10 9.91
C ARG A 88 -4.87 -0.66 10.91
N CYS A 89 -5.44 -1.78 10.49
CA CYS A 89 -6.28 -2.60 11.38
C CYS A 89 -5.49 -3.12 12.58
N ARG A 90 -4.24 -3.57 12.38
CA ARG A 90 -3.37 -4.05 13.45
C ARG A 90 -3.11 -2.99 14.51
N ARG A 91 -2.85 -1.75 14.09
CA ARG A 91 -2.64 -0.62 15.01
C ARG A 91 -3.90 -0.26 15.78
N LEU A 92 -5.05 -0.23 15.09
CA LEU A 92 -6.33 0.15 15.69
C LEU A 92 -6.86 -0.90 16.67
N TYR A 93 -6.73 -2.18 16.36
CA TYR A 93 -7.41 -3.25 17.11
C TYR A 93 -6.49 -4.11 17.97
N ALA A 94 -5.20 -4.19 17.63
CA ALA A 94 -4.23 -4.97 18.40
C ALA A 94 -3.21 -4.09 19.14
N GLY A 95 -3.22 -2.76 18.95
CA GLY A 95 -2.25 -1.84 19.55
C GLY A 95 -0.81 -2.13 19.15
N LYS A 96 -0.59 -2.84 18.04
CA LYS A 96 0.73 -3.25 17.55
C LYS A 96 1.06 -2.50 16.26
N ALA A 97 2.28 -2.01 16.15
CA ALA A 97 2.80 -1.36 14.95
C ALA A 97 4.05 -2.07 14.45
N LEU A 98 4.10 -2.36 13.15
CA LEU A 98 5.34 -2.74 12.50
C LEU A 98 6.18 -1.51 12.21
N ALA A 99 7.48 -1.66 12.38
CA ALA A 99 8.45 -0.76 11.78
C ALA A 99 8.37 -0.86 10.24
N VAL A 100 8.57 0.27 9.55
CA VAL A 100 8.37 0.38 8.10
C VAL A 100 9.23 -0.61 7.31
N ASN A 101 10.46 -0.86 7.77
CA ASN A 101 11.37 -1.85 7.18
C ASN A 101 10.83 -3.29 7.28
N LEU A 102 10.18 -3.66 8.40
CA LEU A 102 9.57 -4.97 8.57
C LEU A 102 8.32 -5.11 7.69
N LEU A 103 7.51 -4.06 7.60
CA LEU A 103 6.37 -4.01 6.68
C LEU A 103 6.82 -4.19 5.21
N LEU A 104 7.90 -3.51 4.82
CA LEU A 104 8.49 -3.66 3.49
C LEU A 104 9.01 -5.07 3.23
N LYS A 105 9.72 -5.66 4.19
CA LYS A 105 10.22 -7.04 4.08
C LYS A 105 9.07 -8.04 3.93
N LEU A 106 8.00 -7.85 4.70
CA LEU A 106 6.79 -8.67 4.61
C LEU A 106 6.17 -8.61 3.22
N ILE A 107 5.95 -7.39 2.70
CA ILE A 107 5.33 -7.20 1.38
C ILE A 107 6.21 -7.79 0.27
N LYS A 108 7.53 -7.57 0.32
CA LYS A 108 8.46 -8.12 -0.67
C LYS A 108 8.42 -9.64 -0.69
N SER A 109 8.47 -10.28 0.48
CA SER A 109 8.39 -11.74 0.57
C SER A 109 7.04 -12.28 0.06
N GLU A 110 5.94 -11.57 0.31
CA GLU A 110 4.61 -11.92 -0.21
C GLU A 110 4.57 -11.84 -1.74
N VAL A 111 5.11 -10.75 -2.31
CA VAL A 111 5.22 -10.56 -3.77
C VAL A 111 6.11 -11.62 -4.40
N GLU A 112 7.29 -11.90 -3.85
CA GLU A 112 8.23 -12.92 -4.34
C GLU A 112 7.59 -14.32 -4.31
N CYS A 113 6.88 -14.67 -3.23
CA CYS A 113 6.15 -15.92 -3.12
C CYS A 113 5.04 -16.03 -4.16
N PHE A 114 4.29 -14.94 -4.37
CA PHE A 114 3.22 -14.90 -5.36
C PHE A 114 3.77 -15.06 -6.79
N LEU A 115 4.81 -14.32 -7.15
CA LEU A 115 5.42 -14.40 -8.49
C LEU A 115 6.16 -15.73 -8.72
N GLY A 116 6.83 -16.26 -7.70
CA GLY A 116 7.52 -17.55 -7.75
C GLY A 116 6.55 -18.73 -7.90
N SER A 117 5.37 -18.66 -7.29
CA SER A 117 4.30 -19.66 -7.47
C SER A 117 3.60 -19.56 -8.84
N HIS A 118 3.65 -18.39 -9.50
CA HIS A 118 3.00 -18.15 -10.80
C HIS A 118 3.95 -18.22 -12.02
N ARG A 119 5.24 -18.60 -11.85
CA ARG A 119 6.25 -18.68 -12.92
C ARG A 119 6.44 -17.36 -13.71
N VAL A 120 6.88 -16.32 -13.00
CA VAL A 120 7.37 -15.03 -13.54
C VAL A 120 8.83 -14.89 -13.12
N ALA A 121 9.74 -15.61 -13.78
CA ALA A 121 11.07 -15.94 -13.24
C ALA A 121 12.24 -15.07 -13.71
N HIS A 122 12.02 -13.95 -14.43
CA HIS A 122 13.13 -13.27 -15.11
C HIS A 122 13.39 -11.80 -14.76
N PHE A 123 12.69 -11.19 -13.79
CA PHE A 123 12.77 -9.74 -13.55
C PHE A 123 13.67 -9.28 -12.38
N TRP A 124 14.24 -10.20 -11.60
CA TRP A 124 15.10 -9.86 -10.46
C TRP A 124 16.46 -10.57 -10.57
N GLY A 125 17.27 -10.07 -11.51
CA GLY A 125 18.72 -10.29 -11.59
C GLY A 125 19.46 -8.98 -11.35
#